data_AF-A0A8S4G763-F1
#
_entry.id   AF-A0A8S4G763-F1
#
_cell.length_a   1.000
_cell.length_b   1.000
_cell.length_c   1.000
_cell.angle_alpha   90.00
_cell.angle_beta   90.00
_cell.angle_gamma   90.00
#
_symmetry.space_group_name_H-M   'P 1'
#
loop_
_entity.id
_entity.type
_entity.pdbx_description
1 polymer ?
#
loop_
_entity_poly.entity_id
_entity_poly.type
_entity_poly.pdbx_seq_one_letter_code
_entity_poly.pdbx_strand_id
1 'polypeptide(L)'
;MSKLCRQVSIESPGPALRECVFSFDVPVPEPAMYGARIRVVYAGACYRQTRTRSTSICSTSSVSSIGSLTGELDSFSVYPSTPAHLGFRDGALFPGYEVAGVVDAIGKNAEPLDGITVGTRIVLYPYEGVPHGYAEYIVVPDFKCLVKVPDSLPLSVAAMLPTGALLAMNTVFTASECLKSVLEGPDHKDSATVLIVGTGGLALWALRIATHYFSRRPYQDKVHITVATLKDEGFAVAKESEHIKVVQWTEDLYEKQLIERTTDACAGPVDVVMNFGTTSRSLHRSLQCLAPGGVVLVTEDVGDKLLPKFAKKAEDLGVHIVVVPDGTIQQLTELVDLVARGEIEPPPHSVFPAEEAAEVVRKLCNSEIHGRAILKFQDID
;
A
#
# COMPACT_ATOMS: atom_id res chain seq x y z
N MET A 1 -17.13 -36.62 -0.51
CA MET A 1 -17.18 -35.36 -1.28
C MET A 1 -16.11 -34.45 -0.70
N SER A 2 -15.26 -33.86 -1.54
CA SER A 2 -14.31 -32.84 -1.09
C SER A 2 -15.08 -31.63 -0.56
N LYS A 3 -14.67 -31.09 0.58
CA LYS A 3 -15.22 -29.82 1.10
C LYS A 3 -14.84 -28.72 0.09
N LEU A 4 -15.80 -27.88 -0.29
CA LEU A 4 -15.59 -26.72 -1.15
C LEU A 4 -15.45 -25.45 -0.29
N CYS A 5 -14.77 -24.46 -0.84
CA CYS A 5 -14.66 -23.13 -0.30
C CYS A 5 -14.70 -22.08 -1.41
N ARG A 6 -15.07 -20.86 -1.04
CA ARG A 6 -15.21 -19.73 -1.95
C ARG A 6 -13.86 -19.08 -2.23
N GLN A 7 -13.67 -18.73 -3.50
CA GLN A 7 -12.59 -17.88 -3.97
C GLN A 7 -13.17 -16.75 -4.82
N VAL A 8 -12.69 -15.54 -4.61
CA VAL A 8 -13.04 -14.33 -5.35
C VAL A 8 -11.81 -13.86 -6.14
N SER A 9 -11.99 -13.53 -7.41
CA SER A 9 -10.99 -12.83 -8.22
C SER A 9 -11.46 -11.40 -8.43
N ILE A 10 -10.57 -10.42 -8.20
CA ILE A 10 -10.84 -9.00 -8.41
C ILE A 10 -9.81 -8.45 -9.41
N GLU A 11 -10.29 -8.12 -10.60
CA GLU A 11 -9.50 -7.57 -11.70
C GLU A 11 -9.72 -6.06 -11.84
N SER A 12 -8.77 -5.35 -12.47
CA SER A 12 -8.93 -3.92 -12.71
C SER A 12 -10.09 -3.66 -13.68
N PRO A 13 -11.00 -2.71 -13.37
CA PRO A 13 -12.04 -2.31 -14.32
C PRO A 13 -11.38 -1.73 -15.57
N GLY A 14 -11.72 -2.30 -16.73
CA GLY A 14 -11.23 -1.84 -18.02
C GLY A 14 -12.36 -1.26 -18.87
N PRO A 15 -12.04 -0.46 -19.91
CA PRO A 15 -13.05 0.06 -20.83
C PRO A 15 -13.90 -1.02 -21.52
N ALA A 16 -13.41 -2.26 -21.57
CA ALA A 16 -14.11 -3.43 -22.12
C ALA A 16 -14.73 -4.38 -21.06
N LEU A 17 -14.25 -4.34 -19.80
CA LEU A 17 -14.67 -5.27 -18.74
C LEU A 17 -15.64 -4.56 -17.80
N ARG A 18 -16.95 -4.80 -18.00
CA ARG A 18 -18.01 -4.34 -17.08
C ARG A 18 -18.06 -5.17 -15.80
N GLU A 19 -17.70 -6.45 -15.89
CA GLU A 19 -17.64 -7.38 -14.77
C GLU A 19 -16.16 -7.67 -14.48
N CYS A 20 -15.72 -7.29 -13.27
CA CYS A 20 -14.32 -7.36 -12.84
C CYS A 20 -14.16 -8.17 -11.55
N VAL A 21 -15.25 -8.78 -11.07
CA VAL A 21 -15.27 -9.61 -9.88
C VAL A 21 -15.89 -10.95 -10.23
N PHE A 22 -15.16 -12.03 -9.95
CA PHE A 22 -15.58 -13.39 -10.26
C PHE A 22 -15.53 -14.24 -9.00
N SER A 23 -16.59 -15.02 -8.74
CA SER A 23 -16.67 -15.93 -7.58
C SER A 23 -16.69 -17.38 -8.06
N PHE A 24 -15.92 -18.23 -7.38
CA PHE A 24 -15.77 -19.64 -7.70
C PHE A 24 -15.87 -20.48 -6.43
N ASP A 25 -16.43 -21.69 -6.55
CA ASP A 25 -16.30 -22.73 -5.54
C ASP A 25 -15.14 -23.64 -5.92
N VAL A 26 -14.12 -23.70 -5.06
CA VAL A 26 -12.92 -24.50 -5.26
C VAL A 26 -12.77 -25.52 -4.12
N PRO A 27 -12.10 -26.66 -4.32
CA PRO A 27 -11.79 -27.57 -3.23
C PRO A 27 -10.97 -26.87 -2.13
N VAL A 28 -11.31 -27.13 -0.86
CA VAL A 28 -10.48 -26.67 0.26
C VAL A 28 -9.08 -27.26 0.09
N PRO A 29 -8.02 -26.43 0.04
CA PRO A 29 -6.68 -26.93 -0.16
C PRO A 29 -6.21 -27.74 1.05
N GLU A 30 -5.37 -28.74 0.85
CA GLU A 30 -4.70 -29.44 1.96
C GLU A 30 -3.58 -28.57 2.54
N PRO A 31 -3.27 -28.63 3.85
CA PRO A 31 -2.16 -27.89 4.43
C PRO A 31 -0.83 -28.32 3.78
N ALA A 32 0.06 -27.35 3.55
CA ALA A 32 1.41 -27.63 3.07
C ALA A 32 2.13 -28.57 4.04
N MET A 33 2.91 -29.52 3.51
CA MET A 33 3.60 -30.55 4.30
C MET A 33 4.43 -29.98 5.46
N TYR A 34 5.08 -28.84 5.23
CA TYR A 34 5.95 -28.13 6.19
C TYR A 34 5.37 -26.80 6.69
N GLY A 35 4.13 -26.48 6.30
CA GLY A 35 3.53 -25.18 6.56
C GLY A 35 2.17 -25.32 7.23
N ALA A 36 1.26 -24.40 6.88
CA ALA A 36 -0.08 -24.36 7.46
C ALA A 36 -1.13 -24.01 6.41
N ARG A 37 -2.36 -24.43 6.68
CA ARG A 37 -3.54 -23.86 6.05
C ARG A 37 -4.10 -22.78 6.98
N ILE A 38 -4.32 -21.61 6.44
CA ILE A 38 -4.92 -20.47 7.12
C ILE A 38 -6.36 -20.36 6.65
N ARG A 39 -7.27 -20.21 7.60
CA ARG A 39 -8.65 -19.81 7.35
C ARG A 39 -8.72 -18.30 7.36
N VAL A 40 -8.99 -17.72 6.19
CA VAL A 40 -9.01 -16.28 5.98
C VAL A 40 -10.29 -15.71 6.55
N VAL A 41 -10.16 -14.69 7.38
CA VAL A 41 -11.31 -14.02 8.00
C VAL A 41 -11.51 -12.66 7.33
N TYR A 42 -10.43 -11.91 7.15
CA TYR A 42 -10.44 -10.60 6.51
C TYR A 42 -9.34 -10.48 5.48
N ALA A 43 -9.64 -9.80 4.37
CA ALA A 43 -8.63 -9.36 3.42
C ALA A 43 -8.84 -7.90 2.97
N GLY A 44 -7.76 -7.13 2.82
CA GLY A 44 -7.84 -5.77 2.30
C GLY A 44 -8.31 -5.76 0.84
N ALA A 45 -9.35 -5.00 0.53
CA ALA A 45 -9.89 -4.93 -0.83
C ALA A 45 -8.99 -4.08 -1.74
N CYS A 46 -8.64 -4.63 -2.89
CA CYS A 46 -7.77 -4.06 -3.91
C CYS A 46 -7.92 -4.85 -5.22
N TYR A 47 -7.99 -4.18 -6.36
CA TYR A 47 -8.07 -4.86 -7.67
C TYR A 47 -6.68 -5.12 -8.24
N ARG A 48 -6.53 -6.16 -9.07
CA ARG A 48 -5.28 -6.45 -9.78
C ARG A 48 -5.19 -5.61 -11.04
N GLN A 49 -4.08 -4.92 -11.25
CA GLN A 49 -3.84 -4.26 -12.52
C GLN A 49 -3.53 -5.27 -13.62
N THR A 50 -4.27 -5.20 -14.72
CA THR A 50 -3.96 -5.96 -15.93
C THR A 50 -2.68 -5.37 -16.53
N ARG A 51 -1.50 -5.94 -16.20
CA ARG A 51 -0.29 -5.70 -17.01
C ARG A 51 -0.62 -6.22 -18.40
N THR A 52 -0.77 -5.33 -19.39
CA THR A 52 -0.74 -5.73 -20.80
C THR A 52 0.54 -6.54 -20.97
N ARG A 53 0.40 -7.83 -21.25
CA ARG A 53 1.51 -8.77 -21.40
C ARG A 53 2.56 -8.17 -22.35
N SER A 54 3.68 -7.71 -21.81
CA SER A 54 4.92 -7.69 -22.59
C SER A 54 5.21 -9.15 -22.94
N THR A 55 5.18 -9.47 -24.22
CA THR A 55 5.56 -10.78 -24.74
C THR A 55 7.03 -11.04 -24.42
N SER A 56 7.28 -11.62 -23.25
CA SER A 56 8.54 -12.28 -22.93
C SER A 56 8.25 -13.75 -22.72
N ILE A 57 8.86 -14.55 -23.58
CA ILE A 57 8.79 -16.00 -23.65
C ILE A 57 9.44 -16.59 -22.38
N CYS A 58 8.92 -17.76 -21.97
CA CYS A 58 9.38 -18.67 -20.90
C CYS A 58 8.55 -18.67 -19.61
N SER A 59 7.43 -19.40 -19.63
CA SER A 59 7.03 -20.31 -18.55
C SER A 59 5.91 -21.24 -19.05
N THR A 60 6.26 -22.50 -19.27
CA THR A 60 5.34 -23.57 -19.66
C THR A 60 4.61 -24.10 -18.43
N SER A 61 3.29 -23.88 -18.37
CA SER A 61 2.29 -24.72 -17.67
C SER A 61 0.89 -24.36 -18.20
N SER A 62 0.28 -25.33 -18.89
CA SER A 62 -0.84 -25.30 -19.84
C SER A 62 -2.21 -24.89 -19.25
N VAL A 63 -3.19 -24.41 -20.02
CA VAL A 63 -4.03 -25.22 -20.94
C VAL A 63 -4.59 -24.43 -22.14
N SER A 64 -4.76 -25.22 -23.20
CA SER A 64 -5.11 -24.96 -24.59
C SER A 64 -6.43 -24.22 -24.86
N SER A 65 -6.41 -23.34 -25.86
CA SER A 65 -7.52 -23.19 -26.81
C SER A 65 -6.95 -22.76 -28.17
N ILE A 66 -7.05 -23.67 -29.13
CA ILE A 66 -6.70 -23.48 -30.54
C ILE A 66 -7.81 -22.69 -31.23
N GLY A 67 -7.41 -21.71 -32.03
CA GLY A 67 -8.29 -20.96 -32.92
C GLY A 67 -7.54 -19.88 -33.70
N SER A 68 -6.51 -20.25 -34.45
CA SER A 68 -5.86 -19.35 -35.43
C SER A 68 -6.76 -19.15 -36.64
N LEU A 69 -6.79 -17.91 -37.19
CA LEU A 69 -6.52 -17.60 -38.61
C LEU A 69 -6.40 -16.07 -38.81
N THR A 70 -5.13 -15.64 -38.86
CA THR A 70 -4.49 -14.70 -39.82
C THR A 70 -5.18 -13.41 -40.28
N GLY A 71 -4.46 -12.31 -40.07
CA GLY A 71 -4.54 -11.05 -40.83
C GLY A 71 -3.46 -10.09 -40.35
N GLU A 72 -2.21 -10.29 -40.80
CA GLU A 72 -1.13 -9.32 -40.63
C GLU A 72 -1.47 -8.04 -41.41
N LEU A 73 -1.43 -6.89 -40.72
CA LEU A 73 -1.15 -5.61 -41.37
C LEU A 73 -0.42 -4.71 -40.37
N ASP A 74 0.84 -4.43 -40.68
CA ASP A 74 1.64 -3.39 -40.04
C ASP A 74 0.90 -2.05 -40.09
N SER A 75 0.64 -1.46 -38.93
CA SER A 75 0.36 -0.03 -38.85
C SER A 75 0.66 0.55 -37.47
N PHE A 76 1.56 1.53 -37.46
CA PHE A 76 1.82 2.49 -36.40
C PHE A 76 0.59 2.75 -35.52
N SER A 77 0.58 2.19 -34.32
CA SER A 77 -0.52 2.40 -33.36
C SER A 77 0.00 3.10 -32.12
N VAL A 78 -0.28 4.39 -32.11
CA VAL A 78 -0.21 5.34 -31.00
C VAL A 78 -0.63 4.68 -29.69
N TYR A 79 0.21 4.79 -28.66
CA TYR A 79 -0.15 4.49 -27.27
C TYR A 79 -1.52 5.14 -26.97
N PRO A 80 -2.58 4.39 -26.60
CA PRO A 80 -3.72 5.02 -25.96
C PRO A 80 -3.24 5.38 -24.54
N SER A 81 -2.63 6.56 -24.44
CA SER A 81 -2.61 7.30 -23.19
C SER A 81 -4.07 7.58 -22.86
N THR A 82 -4.60 6.88 -21.86
CA THR A 82 -5.90 7.19 -21.29
C THR A 82 -5.91 8.68 -20.98
N PRO A 83 -6.86 9.48 -21.51
CA PRO A 83 -6.91 10.89 -21.19
C PRO A 83 -7.03 11.06 -19.68
N ALA A 84 -6.18 11.91 -19.09
CA ALA A 84 -6.14 12.22 -17.66
C ALA A 84 -7.43 12.90 -17.12
N HIS A 85 -8.52 12.88 -17.90
CA HIS A 85 -9.80 13.52 -17.60
C HIS A 85 -10.88 12.54 -17.12
N LEU A 86 -10.69 11.23 -17.25
CA LEU A 86 -11.50 10.25 -16.51
C LEU A 86 -10.78 10.03 -15.18
N GLY A 87 -11.31 10.60 -14.08
CA GLY A 87 -10.76 10.60 -12.73
C GLY A 87 -10.59 9.23 -12.05
N PHE A 88 -10.17 8.22 -12.81
CA PHE A 88 -9.82 6.89 -12.36
C PHE A 88 -8.47 6.98 -11.63
N ARG A 89 -8.52 7.03 -10.30
CA ARG A 89 -7.31 6.96 -9.47
C ARG A 89 -6.91 5.50 -9.35
N ASP A 90 -5.74 5.18 -9.87
CA ASP A 90 -5.19 3.84 -9.78
C ASP A 90 -4.71 3.57 -8.35
N GLY A 91 -5.50 2.81 -7.58
CA GLY A 91 -5.25 2.43 -6.18
C GLY A 91 -4.91 0.96 -5.98
N ALA A 92 -4.56 0.25 -7.06
CA ALA A 92 -4.26 -1.19 -7.06
C ALA A 92 -2.88 -1.52 -6.47
N LEU A 93 -2.71 -1.36 -5.16
CA LEU A 93 -1.39 -1.50 -4.53
C LEU A 93 -1.13 -2.91 -4.00
N PHE A 94 -2.12 -3.58 -3.42
CA PHE A 94 -1.93 -4.87 -2.72
C PHE A 94 -3.06 -5.88 -2.98
N PRO A 95 -3.24 -6.37 -4.22
CA PRO A 95 -4.35 -7.25 -4.58
C PRO A 95 -4.23 -8.63 -3.89
N GLY A 96 -4.94 -8.79 -2.77
CA GLY A 96 -5.02 -10.05 -2.02
C GLY A 96 -3.79 -10.36 -1.16
N TYR A 97 -2.97 -9.37 -0.82
CA TYR A 97 -1.77 -9.58 0.03
C TYR A 97 -1.96 -9.12 1.48
N GLU A 98 -3.06 -8.43 1.76
CA GLU A 98 -3.45 -8.02 3.10
C GLU A 98 -4.42 -9.04 3.66
N VAL A 99 -3.92 -10.01 4.43
CA VAL A 99 -4.73 -11.12 4.96
C VAL A 99 -4.57 -11.23 6.47
N ALA A 100 -5.71 -11.34 7.16
CA ALA A 100 -5.78 -11.74 8.55
C ALA A 100 -6.73 -12.93 8.72
N GLY A 101 -6.35 -13.86 9.59
CA GLY A 101 -7.14 -15.04 9.83
C GLY A 101 -6.65 -15.87 10.99
N VAL A 102 -6.95 -17.16 10.94
CA VAL A 102 -6.55 -18.11 11.98
C VAL A 102 -5.88 -19.34 11.35
N VAL A 103 -4.94 -19.94 12.07
CA VAL A 103 -4.37 -21.23 11.68
C VAL A 103 -5.46 -22.29 11.76
N ASP A 104 -5.78 -22.91 10.63
CA ASP A 104 -6.84 -23.92 10.55
C ASP A 104 -6.29 -25.35 10.63
N ALA A 105 -5.18 -25.60 9.95
CA ALA A 105 -4.49 -26.88 9.99
C ALA A 105 -2.98 -26.70 9.82
N ILE A 106 -2.22 -27.62 10.41
CA ILE A 106 -0.75 -27.65 10.36
C ILE A 106 -0.32 -28.87 9.55
N GLY A 107 0.71 -28.69 8.72
CA GLY A 107 1.31 -29.75 7.92
C GLY A 107 1.89 -30.87 8.77
N LYS A 108 1.87 -32.10 8.23
CA LYS A 108 2.31 -33.31 8.95
C LYS A 108 3.77 -33.26 9.41
N ASN A 109 4.63 -32.58 8.65
CA ASN A 109 6.07 -32.46 8.92
C ASN A 109 6.44 -31.01 9.30
N ALA A 110 5.45 -30.19 9.61
CA ALA A 110 5.66 -28.80 9.89
C ALA A 110 6.14 -28.63 11.34
N GLU A 111 7.09 -27.73 11.55
CA GLU A 111 7.58 -27.34 12.86
C GLU A 111 7.12 -25.90 13.12
N PRO A 112 6.00 -25.70 13.85
CA PRO A 112 5.47 -24.37 14.10
C PRO A 112 6.43 -23.53 14.93
N LEU A 113 6.51 -22.23 14.63
CA LEU A 113 7.18 -21.28 15.51
C LEU A 113 6.46 -21.23 16.88
N ASP A 114 7.22 -20.91 17.92
CA ASP A 114 6.73 -20.93 19.30
C ASP A 114 5.41 -20.16 19.48
N GLY A 115 4.42 -20.86 20.03
CA GLY A 115 3.10 -20.33 20.30
C GLY A 115 2.22 -20.10 19.07
N ILE A 116 2.55 -20.66 17.90
CA ILE A 116 1.63 -20.80 16.77
C ILE A 116 1.06 -22.22 16.78
N THR A 117 -0.25 -22.31 17.00
CA THR A 117 -1.03 -23.55 17.03
C THR A 117 -2.33 -23.38 16.25
N VAL A 118 -3.07 -24.46 16.00
CA VAL A 118 -4.41 -24.37 15.41
C VAL A 118 -5.29 -23.45 16.26
N GLY A 119 -6.00 -22.52 15.63
CA GLY A 119 -6.78 -21.45 16.26
C GLY A 119 -6.00 -20.15 16.49
N THR A 120 -4.66 -20.15 16.34
CA THR A 120 -3.88 -18.91 16.53
C THR A 120 -4.24 -17.87 15.48
N ARG A 121 -4.55 -16.66 15.94
CA ARG A 121 -4.79 -15.46 15.12
C ARG A 121 -3.49 -14.98 14.50
N ILE A 122 -3.49 -14.77 13.19
CA ILE A 122 -2.31 -14.36 12.44
C ILE A 122 -2.64 -13.33 11.37
N VAL A 123 -1.60 -12.61 10.94
CA VAL A 123 -1.53 -11.94 9.65
C VAL A 123 -0.44 -12.55 8.80
N LEU A 124 -0.60 -12.44 7.49
CA LEU A 124 0.34 -12.99 6.52
C LEU A 124 1.33 -11.93 6.05
N TYR A 125 2.61 -12.11 6.35
CA TYR A 125 3.69 -11.34 5.74
C TYR A 125 3.84 -11.74 4.26
N PRO A 126 3.84 -10.79 3.30
CA PRO A 126 3.97 -11.09 1.88
C PRO A 126 5.28 -11.84 1.55
N TYR A 127 5.21 -12.81 0.64
CA TYR A 127 6.37 -13.54 0.14
C TYR A 127 6.18 -13.92 -1.34
N GLU A 128 7.26 -14.27 -2.00
CA GLU A 128 7.23 -14.67 -3.41
C GLU A 128 6.35 -15.92 -3.61
N GLY A 129 5.36 -15.82 -4.49
CA GLY A 129 4.43 -16.92 -4.77
C GLY A 129 3.30 -17.07 -3.75
N VAL A 130 3.07 -16.08 -2.88
CA VAL A 130 1.90 -16.06 -1.99
C VAL A 130 0.59 -16.15 -2.81
N PRO A 131 -0.32 -17.07 -2.48
CA PRO A 131 -1.60 -17.18 -3.17
C PRO A 131 -2.42 -15.91 -2.95
N HIS A 132 -3.22 -15.52 -3.93
CA HIS A 132 -4.10 -14.35 -3.79
C HIS A 132 -5.11 -14.59 -2.67
N GLY A 133 -5.05 -13.76 -1.63
CA GLY A 133 -5.77 -13.89 -0.36
C GLY A 133 -7.29 -13.72 -0.42
N TYR A 134 -7.88 -13.61 -1.60
CA TYR A 134 -9.33 -13.58 -1.78
C TYR A 134 -9.90 -15.00 -1.86
N ALA A 135 -9.57 -15.82 -0.88
CA ALA A 135 -10.10 -17.16 -0.73
C ALA A 135 -10.37 -17.40 0.75
N GLU A 136 -11.38 -18.20 1.05
CA GLU A 136 -11.69 -18.60 2.42
C GLU A 136 -10.55 -19.37 3.12
N TYR A 137 -9.71 -20.04 2.33
CA TYR A 137 -8.53 -20.74 2.82
C TYR A 137 -7.34 -20.47 1.92
N ILE A 138 -6.18 -20.26 2.54
CA ILE A 138 -4.90 -20.15 1.85
C ILE A 138 -3.89 -21.10 2.49
N VAL A 139 -2.88 -21.50 1.72
CA VAL A 139 -1.81 -22.35 2.20
C VAL A 139 -0.52 -21.55 2.23
N VAL A 140 0.17 -21.60 3.37
CA VAL A 140 1.46 -20.98 3.56
C VAL A 140 2.53 -22.07 3.67
N PRO A 141 3.70 -21.89 3.03
CA PRO A 141 4.72 -22.94 2.96
C PRO A 141 5.55 -23.04 4.25
N ASP A 142 5.68 -21.96 5.02
CA ASP A 142 6.55 -21.84 6.20
C ASP A 142 5.93 -20.88 7.22
N PHE A 143 6.07 -21.15 8.51
CA PHE A 143 5.58 -20.29 9.60
C PHE A 143 6.32 -18.95 9.69
N LYS A 144 7.49 -18.81 9.08
CA LYS A 144 8.26 -17.55 9.00
C LYS A 144 7.54 -16.43 8.26
N CYS A 145 6.47 -16.71 7.53
CA CYS A 145 5.62 -15.67 6.93
C CYS A 145 4.41 -15.31 7.80
N LEU A 146 4.29 -15.86 9.01
CA LEU A 146 3.16 -15.60 9.90
C LEU A 146 3.59 -14.70 11.05
N VAL A 147 2.79 -13.65 11.30
CA VAL A 147 2.92 -12.80 12.49
C VAL A 147 1.67 -13.00 13.34
N LYS A 148 1.87 -13.29 14.63
CA LYS A 148 0.78 -13.49 15.59
C LYS A 148 0.03 -12.18 15.83
N VAL A 149 -1.29 -12.26 15.93
CA VAL A 149 -2.15 -11.13 16.27
C VAL A 149 -2.68 -11.32 17.70
N PRO A 150 -2.39 -10.39 18.63
CA PRO A 150 -2.93 -10.43 19.99
C PRO A 150 -4.45 -10.33 20.01
N ASP A 151 -5.07 -10.84 21.09
CA ASP A 151 -6.53 -10.86 21.15
C ASP A 151 -7.19 -9.48 21.17
N SER A 152 -6.46 -8.50 21.71
CA SER A 152 -6.86 -7.09 21.80
C SER A 152 -6.96 -6.37 20.45
N LEU A 153 -6.36 -6.91 19.38
CA LEU A 153 -6.33 -6.27 18.06
C LEU A 153 -7.33 -6.92 17.09
N PRO A 154 -8.46 -6.27 16.74
CA PRO A 154 -9.43 -6.85 15.82
C PRO A 154 -8.80 -7.32 14.51
N LEU A 155 -9.14 -8.52 14.04
CA LEU A 155 -8.56 -9.09 12.81
C LEU A 155 -8.86 -8.24 11.57
N SER A 156 -9.97 -7.51 11.55
CA SER A 156 -10.26 -6.54 10.48
C SER A 156 -9.16 -5.49 10.39
N VAL A 157 -8.77 -4.90 11.53
CA VAL A 157 -7.67 -3.93 11.59
C VAL A 157 -6.33 -4.61 11.27
N ALA A 158 -6.08 -5.80 11.82
CA ALA A 158 -4.84 -6.53 11.58
C ALA A 158 -4.60 -6.80 10.09
N ALA A 159 -5.66 -7.05 9.31
CA ALA A 159 -5.55 -7.29 7.87
C ALA A 159 -4.89 -6.13 7.12
N MET A 160 -5.00 -4.90 7.61
CA MET A 160 -4.45 -3.70 6.97
C MET A 160 -2.93 -3.53 7.18
N LEU A 161 -2.33 -4.34 8.06
CA LEU A 161 -0.96 -4.14 8.52
C LEU A 161 0.14 -4.69 7.58
N PRO A 162 0.00 -5.89 6.99
CA PRO A 162 1.12 -6.57 6.34
C PRO A 162 1.69 -5.93 5.09
N THR A 163 0.96 -5.00 4.46
CA THR A 163 1.46 -4.32 3.25
C THR A 163 1.36 -2.80 3.39
N GLY A 164 0.15 -2.22 3.40
CA GLY A 164 0.00 -0.76 3.33
C GLY A 164 0.58 -0.05 4.55
N ALA A 165 0.29 -0.55 5.74
CA ALA A 165 0.85 0.01 6.96
C ALA A 165 2.35 -0.31 7.11
N LEU A 166 2.78 -1.51 6.70
CA LEU A 166 4.18 -1.92 6.73
C LEU A 166 5.06 -1.07 5.80
N LEU A 167 4.63 -0.84 4.56
CA LEU A 167 5.32 0.04 3.62
C LEU A 167 5.36 1.47 4.14
N ALA A 168 4.28 1.94 4.75
CA ALA A 168 4.25 3.23 5.41
C ALA A 168 5.26 3.32 6.57
N MET A 169 5.35 2.29 7.42
CA MET A 169 6.33 2.21 8.51
C MET A 169 7.76 2.25 7.99
N ASN A 170 8.06 1.46 6.96
CA ASN A 170 9.38 1.45 6.37
C ASN A 170 9.72 2.80 5.71
N THR A 171 8.74 3.45 5.08
CA THR A 171 8.90 4.82 4.53
C THR A 171 9.24 5.83 5.63
N VAL A 172 8.61 5.74 6.80
CA VAL A 172 8.94 6.59 7.96
C VAL A 172 10.37 6.33 8.45
N PHE A 173 10.80 5.06 8.48
CA PHE A 173 12.14 4.70 8.92
C PHE A 173 13.20 5.18 7.91
N THR A 174 12.97 5.01 6.60
CA THR A 174 13.84 5.57 5.57
C THR A 174 13.91 7.09 5.64
N ALA A 175 12.78 7.77 5.89
CA ALA A 175 12.79 9.22 6.11
C ALA A 175 13.63 9.60 7.35
N SER A 176 13.51 8.86 8.45
CA SER A 176 14.33 9.06 9.65
C SER A 176 15.82 8.94 9.34
N GLU A 177 16.23 7.98 8.51
CA GLU A 177 17.62 7.85 8.05
C GLU A 177 18.08 9.05 7.23
N CYS A 178 17.26 9.53 6.30
CA CYS A 178 17.54 10.76 5.54
C CYS A 178 17.63 11.99 6.46
N LEU A 179 16.77 12.09 7.48
CA LEU A 179 16.76 13.22 8.40
C LEU A 179 17.97 13.26 9.34
N LYS A 180 18.66 12.13 9.57
CA LYS A 180 19.90 12.13 10.39
C LYS A 180 20.96 13.02 9.77
N SER A 181 21.16 12.99 8.45
CA SER A 181 22.14 13.87 7.80
C SER A 181 21.75 15.35 7.90
N VAL A 182 20.45 15.65 7.93
CA VAL A 182 19.92 17.02 8.07
C VAL A 182 20.06 17.54 9.50
N LEU A 183 19.84 16.68 10.50
CA LEU A 183 19.79 17.09 11.93
C LEU A 183 21.12 16.90 12.66
N GLU A 184 22.03 16.08 12.15
CA GLU A 184 23.31 15.73 12.80
C GLU A 184 24.54 15.97 11.89
N GLY A 185 24.32 16.40 10.65
CA GLY A 185 25.40 16.65 9.69
C GLY A 185 26.24 17.90 9.98
N PRO A 186 27.31 18.14 9.18
CA PRO A 186 28.18 19.31 9.33
C PRO A 186 27.42 20.64 9.26
N ASP A 187 26.44 20.72 8.36
CA ASP A 187 25.56 21.87 8.15
C ASP A 187 24.16 21.61 8.75
N HIS A 188 24.11 21.00 9.93
CA HIS A 188 22.85 20.59 10.55
C HIS A 188 21.88 21.75 10.75
N LYS A 189 20.59 21.42 10.63
CA LYS A 189 19.47 22.29 10.97
C LYS A 189 18.96 21.95 12.37
N ASP A 190 18.44 22.96 13.06
CA ASP A 190 17.75 22.76 14.35
C ASP A 190 16.46 21.92 14.19
N SER A 191 15.81 22.05 13.05
CA SER A 191 14.58 21.35 12.68
C SER A 191 14.60 20.91 11.23
N ALA A 192 13.86 19.85 10.93
CA ALA A 192 13.64 19.35 9.58
C ALA A 192 12.15 19.24 9.25
N THR A 193 11.85 19.32 7.95
CA THR A 193 10.47 19.29 7.45
C THR A 193 10.21 18.05 6.62
N VAL A 194 9.11 17.37 6.95
CA VAL A 194 8.58 16.20 6.24
C VAL A 194 7.26 16.57 5.58
N LEU A 195 7.14 16.32 4.28
CA LEU A 195 5.88 16.44 3.54
C LEU A 195 5.34 15.06 3.19
N ILE A 196 4.12 14.76 3.59
CA ILE A 196 3.41 13.53 3.19
C ILE A 196 2.43 13.89 2.08
N VAL A 197 2.57 13.25 0.92
CA VAL A 197 1.71 13.52 -0.25
C VAL A 197 0.64 12.44 -0.38
N GLY A 198 -0.62 12.87 -0.30
CA GLY A 198 -1.80 12.03 -0.45
C GLY A 198 -2.61 11.88 0.84
N THR A 199 -3.83 11.37 0.70
CA THR A 199 -4.76 11.06 1.80
C THR A 199 -5.39 9.67 1.66
N GLY A 200 -4.82 8.82 0.79
CA GLY A 200 -5.20 7.41 0.67
C GLY A 200 -4.74 6.60 1.88
N GLY A 201 -5.16 5.33 1.96
CA GLY A 201 -4.86 4.46 3.10
C GLY A 201 -3.38 4.42 3.52
N LEU A 202 -2.44 4.37 2.56
CA LEU A 202 -1.00 4.41 2.88
C LEU A 202 -0.55 5.74 3.46
N ALA A 203 -0.98 6.87 2.88
CA ALA A 203 -0.57 8.18 3.35
C ALA A 203 -1.12 8.45 4.77
N LEU A 204 -2.33 7.97 5.06
CA LEU A 204 -2.90 8.06 6.41
C LEU A 204 -2.16 7.17 7.41
N TRP A 205 -1.76 5.95 7.02
CA TRP A 205 -0.86 5.13 7.84
C TRP A 205 0.47 5.84 8.09
N ALA A 206 1.11 6.35 7.04
CA ALA A 206 2.39 7.04 7.13
C ALA A 206 2.31 8.26 8.03
N LEU A 207 1.22 9.02 7.96
CA LEU A 207 1.00 10.15 8.84
C LEU A 207 0.93 9.73 10.32
N ARG A 208 0.14 8.71 10.63
CA ARG A 208 -0.04 8.26 12.02
C ARG A 208 1.23 7.66 12.58
N ILE A 209 1.94 6.86 11.78
CA ILE A 209 3.23 6.28 12.15
C ILE A 209 4.28 7.38 12.30
N ALA A 210 4.37 8.33 11.36
CA ALA A 210 5.30 9.46 11.44
C ALA A 210 5.03 10.34 12.66
N THR A 211 3.77 10.64 12.96
CA THR A 211 3.38 11.43 14.13
C THR A 211 3.80 10.71 15.41
N HIS A 212 3.51 9.41 15.53
CA HIS A 212 3.95 8.61 16.67
C HIS A 212 5.49 8.59 16.77
N TYR A 213 6.18 8.28 15.68
CA TYR A 213 7.63 8.06 15.67
C TYR A 213 8.41 9.36 15.94
N PHE A 214 8.05 10.46 15.27
CA PHE A 214 8.76 11.73 15.38
C PHE A 214 8.37 12.57 16.60
N SER A 215 7.26 12.26 17.27
CA SER A 215 6.93 12.87 18.57
C SER A 215 7.86 12.41 19.70
N ARG A 216 8.64 11.35 19.50
CA ARG A 216 9.54 10.76 20.48
C ARG A 216 10.97 11.25 20.27
N ARG A 217 11.79 11.16 21.31
CA ARG A 217 13.23 11.45 21.20
C ARG A 217 13.90 10.50 20.19
N PRO A 218 14.91 10.96 19.43
CA PRO A 218 15.53 12.30 19.48
C PRO A 218 14.83 13.37 18.62
N TYR A 219 13.74 13.03 17.94
CA TYR A 219 13.08 13.88 16.93
C TYR A 219 12.04 14.85 17.49
N GLN A 220 11.64 14.64 18.74
CA GLN A 220 10.71 15.51 19.46
C GLN A 220 11.06 16.99 19.26
N ASP A 221 10.09 17.77 18.82
CA ASP A 221 10.19 19.21 18.51
C ASP A 221 11.16 19.59 17.37
N LYS A 222 11.81 18.61 16.72
CA LYS A 222 12.75 18.82 15.61
C LYS A 222 12.17 18.47 14.24
N VAL A 223 11.11 17.66 14.17
CA VAL A 223 10.53 17.26 12.89
C VAL A 223 9.12 17.83 12.74
N HIS A 224 8.91 18.62 11.70
CA HIS A 224 7.62 19.22 11.37
C HIS A 224 6.98 18.47 10.21
N ILE A 225 5.75 18.00 10.40
CA ILE A 225 5.00 17.23 9.40
C ILE A 225 3.95 18.11 8.74
N THR A 226 3.98 18.15 7.42
CA THR A 226 2.93 18.76 6.59
C THR A 226 2.31 17.70 5.69
N VAL A 227 1.00 17.77 5.45
CA VAL A 227 0.28 16.88 4.53
C VAL A 227 -0.20 17.64 3.31
N ALA A 228 0.14 17.16 2.13
CA ALA A 228 -0.40 17.64 0.86
C ALA A 228 -1.61 16.77 0.44
N THR A 229 -2.78 17.39 0.29
CA THR A 229 -4.02 16.72 -0.09
C THR A 229 -4.60 17.26 -1.40
N LEU A 230 -5.21 16.40 -2.21
CA LEU A 230 -5.96 16.82 -3.40
C LEU A 230 -7.39 17.27 -3.07
N LYS A 231 -7.96 16.74 -1.98
CA LYS A 231 -9.36 16.95 -1.57
C LYS A 231 -9.43 17.52 -0.16
N ASP A 232 -10.58 18.09 0.17
CA ASP A 232 -10.83 18.70 1.48
C ASP A 232 -10.78 17.68 2.64
N GLU A 233 -10.75 16.37 2.35
CA GLU A 233 -10.53 15.30 3.35
C GLU A 233 -9.25 15.49 4.16
N GLY A 234 -8.20 16.11 3.59
CA GLY A 234 -6.99 16.43 4.35
C GLY A 234 -7.23 17.47 5.47
N PHE A 235 -8.30 18.28 5.40
CA PHE A 235 -8.66 19.16 6.52
C PHE A 235 -9.24 18.39 7.72
N ALA A 236 -9.84 17.22 7.51
CA ALA A 236 -10.27 16.36 8.62
C ALA A 236 -9.04 15.86 9.39
N VAL A 237 -7.98 15.50 8.66
CA VAL A 237 -6.69 15.10 9.22
C VAL A 237 -6.01 16.23 10.01
N ALA A 238 -6.06 17.47 9.50
CA ALA A 238 -5.55 18.65 10.21
C ALA A 238 -6.22 18.87 11.59
N LYS A 239 -7.47 18.43 11.74
CA LYS A 239 -8.21 18.53 13.01
C LYS A 239 -7.80 17.47 14.02
N GLU A 240 -7.15 16.39 13.59
CA GLU A 240 -6.70 15.33 14.50
C GLU A 240 -5.49 15.79 15.34
N SER A 241 -4.71 16.78 14.89
CA SER A 241 -3.61 17.37 15.65
C SER A 241 -3.30 18.80 15.20
N GLU A 242 -3.24 19.73 16.15
CA GLU A 242 -2.83 21.12 15.91
C GLU A 242 -1.40 21.27 15.38
N HIS A 243 -0.59 20.20 15.49
CA HIS A 243 0.81 20.18 15.07
C HIS A 243 0.99 19.78 13.60
N ILE A 244 -0.06 19.30 12.93
CA ILE A 244 -0.02 18.86 11.53
C ILE A 244 -0.55 19.98 10.64
N LYS A 245 0.33 20.52 9.79
CA LYS A 245 -0.08 21.49 8.78
C LYS A 245 -0.62 20.76 7.55
N VAL A 246 -1.56 21.39 6.85
CA VAL A 246 -2.14 20.82 5.63
C VAL A 246 -2.13 21.84 4.51
N VAL A 247 -1.71 21.39 3.32
CA VAL A 247 -1.71 22.17 2.09
C VAL A 247 -2.54 21.45 1.03
N GLN A 248 -3.33 22.22 0.28
CA GLN A 248 -4.15 21.68 -0.80
C GLN A 248 -3.41 21.76 -2.14
N TRP A 249 -3.35 20.62 -2.82
CA TRP A 249 -2.80 20.43 -4.15
C TRP A 249 -3.92 20.36 -5.19
N THR A 250 -4.74 21.41 -5.25
CA THR A 250 -5.84 21.48 -6.22
C THR A 250 -5.29 21.48 -7.64
N GLU A 251 -5.65 20.47 -8.42
CA GLU A 251 -5.08 20.25 -9.77
C GLU A 251 -5.43 21.36 -10.78
N ASP A 252 -6.44 22.17 -10.50
CA ASP A 252 -6.85 23.31 -11.34
C ASP A 252 -5.99 24.57 -11.13
N LEU A 253 -5.08 24.56 -10.16
CA LEU A 253 -4.18 25.68 -9.90
C LEU A 253 -2.86 25.55 -10.68
N TYR A 254 -2.23 26.70 -10.94
CA TYR A 254 -0.90 26.76 -11.54
C TYR A 254 0.15 26.13 -10.61
N GLU A 255 1.06 25.33 -11.17
CA GLU A 255 2.09 24.62 -10.40
C GLU A 255 2.92 25.54 -9.50
N LYS A 256 3.31 26.71 -10.00
CA LYS A 256 4.10 27.66 -9.22
C LYS A 256 3.39 28.09 -7.94
N GLN A 257 2.07 28.31 -8.00
CA GLN A 257 1.28 28.68 -6.82
C GLN A 257 1.17 27.52 -5.82
N LEU A 258 1.02 26.28 -6.31
CA LEU A 258 0.99 25.09 -5.47
C LEU A 258 2.32 24.88 -4.73
N ILE A 259 3.43 25.11 -5.42
CA ILE A 259 4.78 25.04 -4.83
C ILE A 259 4.97 26.15 -3.81
N GLU A 260 4.67 27.41 -4.16
CA GLU A 260 4.77 28.55 -3.25
C GLU A 260 3.93 28.35 -1.98
N ARG A 261 2.69 27.86 -2.10
CA ARG A 261 1.83 27.53 -0.94
C ARG A 261 2.37 26.39 -0.10
N THR A 262 2.97 25.39 -0.74
CA THR A 262 3.57 24.25 -0.03
C THR A 262 4.77 24.72 0.77
N THR A 263 5.65 25.51 0.17
CA THR A 263 6.81 26.14 0.84
C THR A 263 6.36 27.04 2.00
N ASP A 264 5.32 27.85 1.82
CA ASP A 264 4.78 28.71 2.88
C ASP A 264 4.23 27.90 4.06
N ALA A 265 3.41 26.87 3.78
CA ALA A 265 2.89 25.97 4.81
C ALA A 265 4.03 25.27 5.58
N CYS A 266 5.06 24.81 4.86
CA CYS A 266 6.25 24.19 5.43
C CYS A 266 7.21 25.17 6.12
N ALA A 267 6.97 26.48 6.07
CA ALA A 267 7.89 27.53 6.52
C ALA A 267 9.29 27.45 5.86
N GLY A 268 9.34 26.97 4.61
CA GLY A 268 10.55 26.78 3.84
C GLY A 268 10.49 25.55 2.93
N PRO A 269 11.58 25.26 2.19
CA PRO A 269 11.72 24.04 1.41
C PRO A 269 11.71 22.79 2.32
N VAL A 270 11.28 21.66 1.74
CA VAL A 270 11.07 20.39 2.45
C VAL A 270 12.34 19.54 2.43
N ASP A 271 12.71 18.91 3.54
CA ASP A 271 13.88 18.04 3.60
C ASP A 271 13.58 16.63 3.07
N VAL A 272 12.43 16.07 3.45
CA VAL A 272 11.97 14.75 2.98
C VAL A 272 10.52 14.79 2.54
N VAL A 273 10.22 14.30 1.34
CA VAL A 273 8.86 14.10 0.84
C VAL A 273 8.53 12.61 0.82
N MET A 274 7.51 12.17 1.55
CA MET A 274 6.92 10.83 1.42
C MET A 274 5.82 10.89 0.34
N ASN A 275 6.19 10.57 -0.90
CA ASN A 275 5.28 10.69 -2.04
C ASN A 275 4.56 9.37 -2.35
N PHE A 276 3.34 9.22 -1.82
CA PHE A 276 2.42 8.13 -2.17
C PHE A 276 1.55 8.46 -3.39
N GLY A 277 1.75 9.62 -4.03
CA GLY A 277 1.09 9.98 -5.27
C GLY A 277 1.68 9.22 -6.46
N THR A 278 0.81 8.62 -7.27
CA THR A 278 1.20 7.74 -8.40
C THR A 278 1.42 8.47 -9.73
N THR A 279 1.32 9.80 -9.74
CA THR A 279 1.33 10.58 -10.99
C THR A 279 2.67 11.30 -11.23
N SER A 280 2.99 11.49 -12.52
CA SER A 280 4.10 12.35 -12.95
C SER A 280 4.00 13.76 -12.37
N ARG A 281 2.78 14.31 -12.29
CA ARG A 281 2.51 15.65 -11.78
C ARG A 281 2.80 15.77 -10.28
N SER A 282 2.36 14.80 -9.47
CA SER A 282 2.64 14.78 -8.02
C SER A 282 4.12 14.62 -7.73
N LEU A 283 4.84 13.75 -8.46
CA LEU A 283 6.29 13.61 -8.31
C LEU A 283 7.04 14.87 -8.75
N HIS A 284 6.65 15.46 -9.89
CA HIS A 284 7.25 16.70 -10.36
C HIS A 284 7.15 17.81 -9.33
N ARG A 285 5.95 18.02 -8.76
CA ARG A 285 5.70 19.02 -7.73
C ARG A 285 6.50 18.75 -6.47
N SER A 286 6.55 17.49 -6.03
CA SER A 286 7.35 17.04 -4.88
C SER A 286 8.82 17.44 -5.01
N LEU A 287 9.43 17.17 -6.17
CA LEU A 287 10.82 17.51 -6.44
C LEU A 287 11.11 19.02 -6.34
N GLN A 288 10.15 19.86 -6.72
CA GLN A 288 10.30 21.32 -6.68
C GLN A 288 10.07 21.93 -5.29
N CYS A 289 9.47 21.17 -4.38
CA CYS A 289 9.28 21.60 -2.99
C CYS A 289 10.50 21.28 -2.11
N LEU A 290 11.44 20.47 -2.59
CA LEU A 290 12.58 20.02 -1.81
C LEU A 290 13.62 21.13 -1.58
N ALA A 291 14.26 21.08 -0.41
CA ALA A 291 15.52 21.77 -0.13
C ALA A 291 16.65 21.18 -1.01
N PRO A 292 17.74 21.93 -1.25
CA PRO A 292 18.95 21.36 -1.84
C PRO A 292 19.41 20.13 -1.05
N GLY A 293 19.70 19.03 -1.75
CA GLY A 293 20.05 17.74 -1.14
C GLY A 293 18.87 16.97 -0.54
N GLY A 294 17.64 17.52 -0.60
CA GLY A 294 16.44 16.88 -0.09
C GLY A 294 16.07 15.60 -0.84
N VAL A 295 15.22 14.78 -0.24
CA VAL A 295 14.89 13.44 -0.73
C VAL A 295 13.38 13.30 -0.92
N VAL A 296 12.95 12.80 -2.09
CA VAL A 296 11.60 12.27 -2.27
C VAL A 296 11.64 10.75 -2.21
N LEU A 297 10.86 10.18 -1.31
CA LEU A 297 10.62 8.75 -1.15
C LEU A 297 9.41 8.36 -2.00
N VAL A 298 9.56 7.30 -2.79
CA VAL A 298 8.50 6.77 -3.66
C VAL A 298 8.37 5.26 -3.49
N THR A 299 7.18 4.73 -3.78
CA THR A 299 6.94 3.27 -3.85
C THR A 299 7.63 2.64 -5.06
N GLU A 300 7.90 1.34 -5.03
CA GLU A 300 8.51 0.59 -6.13
C GLU A 300 7.81 0.79 -7.49
N ASP A 301 6.48 0.69 -7.55
CA ASP A 301 5.71 0.88 -8.79
C ASP A 301 5.92 2.27 -9.42
N VAL A 302 6.00 3.31 -8.59
CA VAL A 302 6.29 4.68 -9.01
C VAL A 302 7.75 4.78 -9.46
N GLY A 303 8.67 4.14 -8.74
CA GLY A 303 10.07 4.02 -9.08
C GLY A 303 10.26 3.49 -10.51
N ASP A 304 9.71 2.31 -10.78
CA ASP A 304 9.80 1.63 -12.08
C ASP A 304 9.25 2.48 -13.23
N LYS A 305 8.09 3.14 -13.01
CA LYS A 305 7.39 3.90 -14.07
C LYS A 305 8.01 5.28 -14.31
N LEU A 306 8.48 5.96 -13.27
CA LEU A 306 8.78 7.39 -13.32
C LEU A 306 10.27 7.73 -13.15
N LEU A 307 11.09 6.91 -12.50
CA LEU A 307 12.52 7.20 -12.34
C LEU A 307 13.23 7.52 -13.67
N PRO A 308 13.04 6.74 -14.76
CA PRO A 308 13.71 7.05 -16.03
C PRO A 308 13.37 8.44 -16.59
N LYS A 309 12.20 8.99 -16.23
CA LYS A 309 11.74 10.31 -16.69
C LYS A 309 12.24 11.46 -15.80
N PHE A 310 12.50 11.17 -14.53
CA PHE A 310 12.79 12.19 -13.52
C PHE A 310 14.24 12.19 -13.01
N ALA A 311 15.05 11.18 -13.33
CA ALA A 311 16.45 11.10 -12.89
C ALA A 311 17.26 12.36 -13.25
N LYS A 312 17.21 12.79 -14.53
CA LYS A 312 17.93 13.99 -14.97
C LYS A 312 17.44 15.25 -14.26
N LYS A 313 16.13 15.35 -14.04
CA LYS A 313 15.51 16.48 -13.35
C LYS A 313 15.91 16.56 -11.88
N ALA A 314 15.99 15.41 -11.20
CA ALA A 314 16.47 15.35 -9.81
C ALA A 314 17.93 15.79 -9.71
N GLU A 315 18.78 15.36 -10.65
CA GLU A 315 20.17 15.80 -10.75
C GLU A 315 20.27 17.32 -10.98
N ASP A 316 19.53 17.86 -11.95
CA ASP A 316 19.56 19.30 -12.27
C ASP A 316 19.06 20.18 -11.11
N LEU A 317 18.18 19.65 -10.25
CA LEU A 317 17.69 20.30 -9.04
C LEU A 317 18.58 20.05 -7.81
N GLY A 318 19.56 19.15 -7.90
CA GLY A 318 20.41 18.76 -6.76
C GLY A 318 19.65 18.05 -5.64
N VAL A 319 18.68 17.19 -5.99
CA VAL A 319 17.83 16.43 -5.06
C VAL A 319 17.84 14.93 -5.39
N HIS A 320 17.31 14.10 -4.49
CA HIS A 320 17.34 12.65 -4.63
C HIS A 320 15.93 12.03 -4.72
N ILE A 321 15.81 10.98 -5.52
CA ILE A 321 14.64 10.10 -5.54
C ILE A 321 15.08 8.75 -4.98
N VAL A 322 14.42 8.28 -3.93
CA VAL A 322 14.70 6.99 -3.30
C VAL A 322 13.46 6.11 -3.37
N VAL A 323 13.64 4.90 -3.88
CA VAL A 323 12.60 3.87 -3.88
C VAL A 323 12.62 3.15 -2.55
N VAL A 324 11.49 3.13 -1.86
CA VAL A 324 11.34 2.45 -0.57
C VAL A 324 10.91 1.00 -0.82
N PRO A 325 11.67 0.00 -0.34
CA PRO A 325 11.26 -1.38 -0.42
C PRO A 325 10.15 -1.69 0.59
N ASP A 326 9.53 -2.87 0.45
CA ASP A 326 8.64 -3.38 1.50
C ASP A 326 9.37 -3.50 2.84
N GLY A 327 8.61 -3.34 3.93
CA GLY A 327 9.14 -3.45 5.28
C GLY A 327 9.44 -4.90 5.68
N THR A 328 10.18 -5.07 6.76
CA THR A 328 10.59 -6.38 7.27
C THR A 328 9.50 -7.03 8.14
N ILE A 329 9.57 -8.34 8.34
CA ILE A 329 8.66 -9.02 9.27
C ILE A 329 8.83 -8.56 10.73
N GLN A 330 10.04 -8.10 11.10
CA GLN A 330 10.29 -7.50 12.41
C GLN A 330 9.53 -6.18 12.56
N GLN A 331 9.56 -5.32 11.54
CA GLN A 331 8.75 -4.10 11.50
C GLN A 331 7.26 -4.43 11.56
N LEU A 332 6.80 -5.48 10.85
CA LEU A 332 5.39 -5.90 10.92
C LEU A 332 5.00 -6.37 12.33
N THR A 333 5.88 -7.11 13.00
CA THR A 333 5.64 -7.58 14.38
C THR A 333 5.54 -6.39 15.34
N GLU A 334 6.48 -5.45 15.24
CA GLU A 334 6.45 -4.20 16.03
C GLU A 334 5.18 -3.39 15.75
N LEU A 335 4.78 -3.28 14.48
CA LEU A 335 3.58 -2.56 14.08
C LEU A 335 2.30 -3.19 14.66
N VAL A 336 2.20 -4.52 14.63
CA VAL A 336 1.10 -5.24 15.28
C VAL A 336 1.02 -4.89 16.76
N ASP A 337 2.16 -4.88 17.46
CA ASP A 337 2.20 -4.57 18.89
C ASP A 337 1.86 -3.10 19.20
N LEU A 338 2.32 -2.16 18.37
CA LEU A 338 1.99 -0.73 18.51
C LEU A 338 0.49 -0.48 18.33
N VAL A 339 -0.12 -1.08 17.32
CA VAL A 339 -1.57 -0.93 17.07
C VAL A 339 -2.39 -1.68 18.12
N ALA A 340 -1.97 -2.88 18.53
CA ALA A 340 -2.63 -3.66 19.57
C ALA A 340 -2.64 -2.96 20.95
N ARG A 341 -1.62 -2.14 21.24
CA ARG A 341 -1.52 -1.31 22.45
C ARG A 341 -2.21 0.05 22.33
N GLY A 342 -2.74 0.39 21.15
CA GLY A 342 -3.37 1.68 20.89
C GLY A 342 -2.39 2.86 20.81
N GLU A 343 -1.09 2.60 20.65
CA GLU A 343 -0.07 3.65 20.46
C GLU A 343 -0.13 4.27 19.06
N ILE A 344 -0.64 3.51 18.09
CA ILE A 344 -0.93 3.96 16.73
C ILE A 344 -2.36 3.53 16.38
N GLU A 345 -3.23 4.50 16.10
CA GLU A 345 -4.61 4.21 15.71
C GLU A 345 -4.72 3.83 14.22
N PRO A 346 -5.59 2.88 13.84
CA PRO A 346 -5.78 2.51 12.44
C PRO A 346 -6.62 3.54 11.67
N PRO A 347 -6.24 3.90 10.42
CA PRO A 347 -6.98 4.90 9.64
C PRO A 347 -8.43 4.47 9.39
N PRO A 348 -9.30 5.41 8.96
CA PRO A 348 -10.68 5.08 8.62
C PRO A 348 -10.74 3.86 7.70
N HIS A 349 -11.64 2.94 8.02
CA HIS A 349 -11.81 1.72 7.24
C HIS A 349 -13.26 1.24 7.31
N SER A 350 -13.64 0.43 6.33
CA SER A 350 -14.98 -0.15 6.22
C SER A 350 -14.89 -1.62 5.88
N VAL A 351 -15.67 -2.42 6.60
CA VAL A 351 -15.74 -3.87 6.41
C VAL A 351 -16.99 -4.18 5.60
N PHE A 352 -16.82 -4.97 4.55
CA PHE A 352 -17.87 -5.44 3.66
C PHE A 352 -17.85 -6.96 3.60
N PRO A 353 -18.99 -7.64 3.46
CA PRO A 353 -19.02 -9.05 3.10
C PRO A 353 -18.26 -9.29 1.77
N ALA A 354 -17.55 -10.42 1.65
CA ALA A 354 -16.82 -10.76 0.44
C ALA A 354 -17.75 -10.91 -0.79
N GLU A 355 -19.02 -11.22 -0.57
CA GLU A 355 -20.11 -11.25 -1.55
C GLU A 355 -20.31 -9.89 -2.24
N GLU A 356 -20.02 -8.79 -1.53
CA GLU A 356 -20.20 -7.42 -2.02
C GLU A 356 -18.95 -6.90 -2.76
N ALA A 357 -17.97 -7.74 -3.06
CA ALA A 357 -16.72 -7.32 -3.68
C ALA A 357 -16.91 -6.50 -4.97
N ALA A 358 -17.90 -6.81 -5.80
CA ALA A 358 -18.23 -6.02 -7.00
C ALA A 358 -18.63 -4.57 -6.67
N GLU A 359 -19.47 -4.39 -5.65
CA GLU A 359 -19.91 -3.08 -5.17
C GLU A 359 -18.77 -2.33 -4.47
N VAL A 360 -17.92 -3.04 -3.72
CA VAL A 360 -16.72 -2.46 -3.10
C VAL A 360 -15.78 -1.91 -4.17
N VAL A 361 -15.53 -2.63 -5.25
CA VAL A 361 -14.70 -2.15 -6.38
C VAL A 361 -15.33 -0.91 -7.02
N ARG A 362 -16.65 -0.92 -7.27
CA ARG A 362 -17.36 0.26 -7.80
C ARG A 362 -17.15 1.49 -6.90
N LYS A 363 -17.35 1.34 -5.59
CA LYS A 363 -17.16 2.41 -4.60
C LYS A 363 -15.70 2.89 -4.57
N LEU A 364 -14.72 1.98 -4.65
CA LEU A 364 -13.30 2.34 -4.73
C LEU A 364 -13.00 3.19 -5.96
N CYS A 365 -13.47 2.77 -7.14
CA CYS A 365 -13.25 3.50 -8.40
C CYS A 365 -13.87 4.90 -8.39
N ASN A 366 -15.02 5.06 -7.72
CA ASN A 366 -15.69 6.34 -7.57
C ASN A 366 -15.17 7.18 -6.39
N SER A 367 -14.16 6.70 -5.65
CA SER A 367 -13.67 7.34 -4.42
C SER A 367 -14.78 7.58 -3.38
N GLU A 368 -15.74 6.66 -3.27
CA GLU A 368 -16.85 6.70 -2.31
C GLU A 368 -16.49 6.05 -0.96
N ILE A 369 -15.33 5.38 -0.87
CA ILE A 369 -14.82 4.79 0.36
C ILE A 369 -13.80 5.73 0.99
N HIS A 370 -14.08 6.16 2.21
CA HIS A 370 -13.11 6.88 3.03
C HIS A 370 -12.12 5.90 3.68
N GLY A 371 -10.84 6.05 3.38
CA GLY A 371 -9.78 5.21 3.92
C GLY A 371 -9.71 3.82 3.26
N ARG A 372 -9.73 2.73 4.04
CA ARG A 372 -9.51 1.36 3.53
C ARG A 372 -10.77 0.49 3.51
N ALA A 373 -11.03 -0.17 2.38
CA ALA A 373 -12.02 -1.23 2.28
C ALA A 373 -11.44 -2.61 2.64
N ILE A 374 -12.21 -3.41 3.36
CA ILE A 374 -11.83 -4.74 3.85
C ILE A 374 -12.98 -5.70 3.53
N LEU A 375 -12.66 -6.84 2.95
CA LEU A 375 -13.60 -7.93 2.69
C LEU A 375 -13.57 -8.92 3.85
N LYS A 376 -14.73 -9.28 4.35
CA LYS A 376 -14.95 -10.31 5.36
C LYS A 376 -15.38 -11.60 4.66
N PHE A 377 -14.61 -12.67 4.85
CA PHE A 377 -14.89 -13.98 4.25
C PHE A 377 -15.65 -14.89 5.22
N GLN A 378 -15.34 -14.82 6.50
CA GLN A 378 -15.93 -15.71 7.50
C GLN A 378 -16.15 -15.01 8.85
N ASP A 379 -17.06 -15.58 9.63
CA ASP A 379 -17.17 -15.34 11.05
C ASP A 379 -16.21 -16.26 11.82
N ILE A 380 -15.67 -15.73 12.92
CA ILE A 380 -14.96 -16.51 13.92
C ILE A 380 -15.60 -16.20 15.28
N ASP A 381 -15.79 -17.25 16.07
CA ASP A 381 -16.28 -17.17 17.45
C ASP A 381 -15.19 -16.69 18.42
#